data_AF-A0A519D0Y5-F1
#
_entry.id   AF-A0A519D0Y5-F1
#
_cell.length_a   1.000
_cell.length_b   1.000
_cell.length_c   1.000
_cell.angle_alpha   90.00
_cell.angle_beta   90.00
_cell.angle_gamma   90.00
#
_symmetry.space_group_name_H-M   'P 1'
#
loop_
_entity.id
_entity.type
_entity.pdbx_description
1 polymer ?
#
loop_
_entity_poly.entity_id
_entity_poly.type
_entity_poly.pdbx_seq_one_letter_code
_entity_poly.pdbx_strand_id
1 'polypeptide(L)'
;MGLTKFNVLNHVIVPHQELVPEEEEEDALAPWNLGEIDEETGEHRLRKELLPKILMTDPVIQVIKEIAEKEDMAKSLEDEGHTPLPAGWLADRVLRVIRKSPSAGTSVAYRLIVEGTN
;
A
#
# COMPACT_ATOMS: atom_id res chain seq x y z
N MET A 1 24.96 -8.83 18.95
CA MET A 1 23.70 -9.56 19.16
C MET A 1 22.70 -9.02 18.17
N GLY A 2 22.62 -9.62 16.97
CA GLY A 2 21.76 -9.12 15.90
C GLY A 2 20.31 -9.41 16.28
N LEU A 3 19.56 -8.38 16.67
CA LEU A 3 18.12 -8.48 16.86
C LEU A 3 17.51 -8.79 15.49
N THR A 4 17.08 -10.03 15.26
CA THR A 4 16.25 -10.36 14.10
C THR A 4 15.01 -9.47 14.17
N LYS A 5 14.87 -8.53 13.22
CA LYS A 5 13.72 -7.62 13.17
C LYS A 5 12.45 -8.46 13.15
N PHE A 6 11.59 -8.29 14.15
CA PHE A 6 10.35 -9.05 14.25
C PHE A 6 9.41 -8.63 13.11
N ASN A 7 8.88 -9.61 12.38
CA ASN A 7 7.89 -9.35 11.34
C ASN A 7 6.54 -8.98 11.99
N VAL A 8 6.22 -7.69 11.95
CA VAL A 8 5.00 -7.12 12.56
C VAL A 8 3.72 -7.69 11.93
N LEU A 9 3.75 -8.18 10.69
CA LEU A 9 2.61 -8.83 10.04
C LEU A 9 2.17 -10.12 10.74
N ASN A 10 3.05 -10.75 11.54
CA ASN A 10 2.75 -11.98 12.27
C ASN A 10 2.14 -11.72 13.66
N HIS A 11 1.90 -10.46 14.03
CA HIS A 11 1.43 -10.11 15.36
C HIS A 11 -0.10 -10.27 15.50
N VAL A 12 -0.57 -10.74 16.66
CA VAL A 12 -1.98 -11.09 16.92
C VAL A 12 -2.99 -9.96 16.67
N ILE A 13 -2.62 -8.71 16.94
CA ILE A 13 -3.50 -7.54 16.73
C ILE A 13 -3.35 -6.90 15.34
N VAL A 14 -2.32 -7.28 14.57
CA VAL A 14 -2.06 -6.67 13.26
C VAL A 14 -2.93 -7.38 12.24
N PRO A 15 -3.87 -6.66 11.58
CA PRO A 15 -4.70 -7.27 10.55
C PRO A 15 -3.87 -7.55 9.30
N HIS A 16 -4.42 -8.42 8.43
CA HIS A 16 -3.82 -8.69 7.13
C HIS A 16 -3.85 -7.42 6.29
N GLN A 17 -2.70 -7.08 5.69
CA GLN A 17 -2.49 -5.83 4.98
C GLN A 17 -1.64 -6.07 3.74
N GLU A 18 -2.06 -5.49 2.62
CA GLU A 18 -1.42 -5.65 1.31
C GLU A 18 -1.61 -4.39 0.46
N LEU A 19 -0.73 -4.19 -0.51
CA LEU A 19 -0.88 -3.11 -1.48
C LEU A 19 -1.94 -3.50 -2.50
N VAL A 20 -2.80 -2.55 -2.85
CA VAL A 20 -3.68 -2.69 -4.01
C VAL A 20 -2.81 -2.47 -5.26
N PRO A 21 -2.87 -3.37 -6.27
CA PRO A 21 -2.27 -3.12 -7.58
C PRO A 21 -2.82 -1.82 -8.17
N GLU A 22 -1.98 -1.00 -8.81
CA GLU A 22 -2.38 0.33 -9.28
C GLU A 22 -3.54 0.26 -10.28
N GLU A 23 -3.51 -0.77 -11.13
CA GLU A 23 -4.55 -1.09 -12.09
C GLU A 23 -5.88 -1.51 -11.46
N GLU A 24 -5.88 -1.98 -10.20
CA GLU A 24 -7.07 -2.40 -9.46
C GLU A 24 -7.58 -1.33 -8.49
N GLU A 25 -6.86 -0.22 -8.30
CA GLU A 25 -7.21 0.79 -7.31
C GLU A 25 -8.56 1.46 -7.58
N GLU A 26 -8.91 1.69 -8.85
CA GLU A 26 -10.19 2.28 -9.24
C GLU A 26 -11.36 1.36 -8.87
N ASP A 27 -11.29 0.09 -9.26
CA ASP A 27 -12.31 -0.91 -8.95
C ASP A 27 -12.43 -1.16 -7.44
N ALA A 28 -11.29 -1.24 -6.75
CA ALA A 28 -11.25 -1.44 -5.31
C ALA A 28 -11.90 -0.29 -4.54
N LEU A 29 -11.81 0.95 -5.06
CA LEU A 29 -12.32 2.16 -4.42
C LEU A 29 -13.67 2.64 -4.98
N ALA A 30 -14.20 1.99 -6.02
CA ALA A 30 -15.48 2.33 -6.65
C ALA A 30 -16.64 2.54 -5.66
N PRO A 31 -16.81 1.73 -4.58
CA PRO A 31 -17.90 1.92 -3.62
C PRO A 31 -17.89 3.27 -2.88
N TRP A 32 -16.75 3.95 -2.83
CA TRP A 32 -16.59 5.23 -2.14
C TRP A 32 -16.78 6.44 -3.07
N ASN A 33 -16.98 6.22 -4.37
CA ASN A 33 -17.20 7.28 -5.37
C ASN A 33 -16.14 8.41 -5.28
N LEU A 34 -14.86 8.00 -5.30
CA LEU A 34 -13.71 8.90 -5.17
C LEU A 34 -13.22 9.47 -6.51
N GLY A 35 -13.79 9.06 -7.64
CA GLY A 35 -13.44 9.54 -8.97
C GLY A 35 -13.78 11.02 -9.18
N GLU A 36 -12.90 11.72 -9.89
CA GLU A 36 -13.04 13.10 -10.33
C GLU A 36 -12.42 13.24 -11.73
N ILE A 37 -12.84 14.26 -12.48
CA ILE A 37 -12.19 14.64 -13.73
C ILE A 37 -11.19 15.74 -13.39
N ASP A 38 -9.92 15.49 -13.68
CA ASP A 38 -8.87 16.50 -13.52
C ASP A 38 -9.15 17.68 -14.45
N GLU A 39 -9.29 18.89 -13.91
CA GLU A 39 -9.66 20.08 -14.68
C GLU A 39 -8.58 20.52 -15.67
N GLU A 40 -7.31 20.14 -15.43
CA GLU A 40 -6.17 20.53 -16.26
C GLU A 40 -5.96 19.52 -17.40
N THR A 41 -6.00 18.22 -17.10
CA THR A 41 -5.74 17.16 -18.09
C THR A 41 -7.00 16.61 -18.75
N GLY A 42 -8.16 16.76 -18.10
CA GLY A 42 -9.43 16.15 -18.50
C GLY A 42 -9.48 14.63 -18.25
N GLU A 43 -8.49 14.07 -17.54
CA GLU A 43 -8.40 12.64 -17.26
C GLU A 43 -9.13 12.25 -15.97
N HIS A 44 -9.51 10.98 -15.85
CA HIS A 44 -10.11 10.45 -14.63
C HIS A 44 -9.04 10.29 -13.54
N ARG A 45 -9.28 10.86 -12.36
CA ARG A 45 -8.38 10.84 -11.22
C ARG A 45 -9.12 10.38 -9.97
N LEU A 46 -8.49 9.52 -9.18
CA LEU A 46 -8.98 9.15 -7.85
C LEU A 46 -8.53 10.18 -6.80
N ARG A 47 -9.49 10.68 -6.01
CA ARG A 47 -9.24 11.52 -4.83
C ARG A 47 -8.73 10.70 -3.63
N LYS A 48 -7.57 10.07 -3.80
CA LYS A 48 -6.96 9.20 -2.79
C LYS A 48 -6.67 9.95 -1.48
N GLU A 49 -6.49 11.26 -1.53
CA GLU A 49 -6.25 12.13 -0.37
C GLU A 49 -7.39 12.14 0.65
N LEU A 50 -8.59 11.70 0.26
CA LEU A 50 -9.74 11.53 1.14
C LEU A 50 -9.67 10.25 1.98
N LEU A 51 -8.79 9.31 1.64
CA LEU A 51 -8.61 8.07 2.40
C LEU A 51 -7.89 8.35 3.74
N PRO A 52 -8.18 7.57 4.79
CA PRO A 52 -7.40 7.60 6.01
C PRO A 52 -5.91 7.38 5.71
N LYS A 53 -5.05 8.23 6.27
CA LYS A 53 -3.61 8.22 5.95
C LYS A 53 -2.85 7.21 6.80
N ILE A 54 -1.81 6.60 6.25
CA ILE A 54 -0.79 5.83 6.98
C ILE A 54 0.59 6.36 6.60
N LEU A 55 1.48 6.52 7.58
CA LEU A 55 2.80 7.07 7.33
C LEU A 55 3.70 6.01 6.70
N MET A 56 4.59 6.46 5.82
CA MET A 56 5.68 5.64 5.28
C MET A 56 6.51 4.98 6.39
N THR A 57 6.67 5.67 7.53
CA THR A 57 7.43 5.20 8.69
C THR A 57 6.69 4.17 9.56
N ASP A 58 5.42 3.87 9.26
CA ASP A 58 4.66 2.84 9.97
C ASP A 58 5.35 1.47 9.83
N PRO A 59 5.48 0.69 10.93
CA PRO A 59 6.20 -0.58 10.90
C PRO A 59 5.63 -1.60 9.90
N VAL A 60 4.32 -1.59 9.64
CA VAL A 60 3.70 -2.48 8.64
C VAL A 60 4.15 -2.07 7.23
N ILE A 61 4.14 -0.78 6.94
CA ILE A 61 4.57 -0.25 5.65
C ILE A 61 6.06 -0.53 5.42
N GLN A 62 6.88 -0.38 6.45
CA GLN A 62 8.32 -0.71 6.38
C GLN A 62 8.56 -2.18 6.06
N VAL A 63 7.78 -3.10 6.66
CA VAL A 63 7.90 -4.54 6.35
C VAL A 63 7.44 -4.84 4.92
N ILE A 64 6.33 -4.28 4.47
CA ILE A 64 5.85 -4.44 3.09
C ILE A 64 6.88 -3.93 2.09
N LYS A 65 7.45 -2.75 2.35
CA LYS A 65 8.53 -2.16 1.54
C LYS A 65 9.74 -3.09 1.44
N GLU A 66 10.23 -3.59 2.58
CA GLU A 66 11.37 -4.50 2.63
C GLU A 66 11.13 -5.82 1.88
N ILE A 67 9.89 -6.35 1.91
CA ILE A 67 9.52 -7.57 1.17
C ILE A 67 9.52 -7.27 -0.34
N ALA A 68 8.84 -6.20 -0.77
CA ALA A 68 8.75 -5.83 -2.18
C ALA A 68 10.13 -5.51 -2.78
N GLU A 69 10.99 -4.77 -2.07
CA GLU A 69 12.35 -4.47 -2.53
C GLU A 69 13.23 -5.72 -2.61
N LYS A 70 13.05 -6.69 -1.70
CA LYS A 70 13.76 -7.99 -1.79
C LYS A 70 13.32 -8.80 -3.01
N GLU A 71 12.03 -8.82 -3.29
CA GLU A 71 11.47 -9.49 -4.46
C GLU A 71 11.94 -8.80 -5.76
N ASP A 72 11.97 -7.48 -5.79
CA ASP A 72 12.48 -6.68 -6.91
C ASP A 72 13.97 -6.93 -7.17
N MET A 73 14.78 -6.98 -6.11
CA MET A 73 16.19 -7.33 -6.20
C MET A 73 16.40 -8.76 -6.70
N ALA A 74 15.58 -9.72 -6.25
CA ALA A 74 15.66 -11.10 -6.74
C ALA A 74 15.34 -11.19 -8.24
N LYS A 75 14.28 -10.51 -8.69
CA LYS A 75 13.92 -10.41 -10.12
C LYS A 75 15.03 -9.76 -10.95
N SER A 76 15.62 -8.68 -10.45
CA SER A 76 16.74 -7.98 -11.09
C SER A 76 17.98 -8.87 -11.30
N LEU A 77 18.15 -9.91 -10.48
CA LEU A 77 19.25 -10.87 -10.62
C LEU A 77 18.95 -12.00 -11.61
N GLU A 78 17.67 -12.28 -11.86
CA GLU A 78 17.22 -13.38 -12.72
C GLU A 78 16.94 -12.90 -14.17
N ASP A 79 16.44 -11.67 -14.33
CA ASP A 79 16.03 -11.10 -15.61
C ASP A 79 16.80 -9.81 -15.93
N GLU A 80 17.66 -9.86 -16.95
CA GLU A 80 18.44 -8.72 -17.44
C GLU A 80 17.57 -7.59 -18.02
N GLY A 81 16.29 -7.86 -18.34
CA GLY A 81 15.31 -6.88 -18.82
C GLY A 81 14.43 -6.27 -17.72
N HIS A 82 14.62 -6.67 -16.46
CA HIS A 82 13.81 -6.21 -15.35
C HIS A 82 14.03 -4.72 -15.07
N THR A 83 12.93 -3.97 -14.99
CA THR A 83 12.97 -2.55 -14.58
C THR A 83 12.80 -2.47 -13.07
N PRO A 84 13.81 -1.98 -12.32
CA PRO A 84 13.73 -1.91 -10.86
C PRO A 84 12.66 -0.93 -10.40
N LEU A 85 12.19 -1.11 -9.17
CA LEU A 85 11.25 -0.19 -8.54
C LEU A 85 11.82 1.24 -8.50
N PRO A 86 11.06 2.26 -8.93
CA PRO A 86 11.54 3.63 -8.93
C PRO A 86 11.72 4.18 -7.50
N ALA A 87 12.53 5.23 -7.37
CA ALA A 87 12.64 5.94 -6.10
C ALA A 87 11.27 6.50 -5.70
N GLY A 88 10.86 6.26 -4.44
CA GLY A 88 9.56 6.74 -3.95
C GLY A 88 8.35 5.96 -4.46
N TRP A 89 8.52 4.77 -5.05
CA TRP A 89 7.44 3.93 -5.61
C TRP A 89 6.25 3.67 -4.67
N LEU A 90 6.45 3.80 -3.36
CA LEU A 90 5.45 3.53 -2.34
C LEU A 90 4.60 4.76 -1.98
N ALA A 91 5.00 5.95 -2.42
CA ALA A 91 4.22 7.17 -2.23
C ALA A 91 2.92 7.11 -3.04
N ASP A 92 1.83 7.65 -2.49
CA ASP A 92 0.49 7.69 -3.10
C ASP A 92 -0.15 6.33 -3.44
N ARG A 93 0.44 5.24 -2.95
CA ARG A 93 -0.10 3.88 -3.05
C ARG A 93 -1.19 3.64 -2.01
N VAL A 94 -2.13 2.77 -2.37
CA VAL A 94 -3.25 2.40 -1.51
C VAL A 94 -2.99 1.07 -0.80
N LEU A 95 -3.12 1.09 0.53
CA LEU A 95 -3.05 -0.09 1.37
C LEU A 95 -4.47 -0.64 1.62
N ARG A 96 -4.68 -1.93 1.33
CA ARG A 96 -5.89 -2.68 1.71
C ARG A 96 -5.67 -3.32 3.08
N VAL A 97 -6.59 -3.05 4.01
CA VAL A 97 -6.59 -3.56 5.39
C VAL A 97 -7.77 -4.52 5.56
N ILE A 98 -7.49 -5.80 5.81
CA ILE A 98 -8.48 -6.86 5.99
C ILE A 98 -8.43 -7.33 7.44
N ARG A 99 -9.45 -6.99 8.23
CA ARG A 99 -9.54 -7.34 9.66
C ARG A 99 -10.76 -8.18 9.97
N LYS A 100 -10.66 -9.04 10.99
CA LYS A 100 -11.81 -9.73 11.57
C LYS A 100 -12.70 -8.72 12.28
N SER A 101 -13.99 -8.76 11.99
CA SER A 101 -15.01 -7.92 12.60
C SER A 101 -15.97 -8.78 13.43
N PRO A 102 -16.20 -8.47 14.72
CA PRO A 102 -17.16 -9.21 15.53
C PRO A 102 -18.60 -9.14 14.99
N SER A 103 -18.96 -8.04 14.30
CA SER A 103 -20.32 -7.82 13.79
C SER A 103 -20.50 -8.23 12.33
N ALA A 104 -19.46 -8.14 11.52
CA ALA A 104 -19.53 -8.34 10.06
C ALA A 104 -18.71 -9.55 9.57
N GLY A 105 -18.05 -10.28 10.49
CA GLY A 105 -17.10 -11.36 10.16
C GLY A 105 -15.75 -10.81 9.67
N THR A 106 -15.77 -10.07 8.56
CA THR A 106 -14.60 -9.43 7.96
C THR A 106 -14.92 -7.98 7.59
N SER A 107 -13.96 -7.08 7.75
CA SER A 107 -14.05 -5.68 7.34
C SER A 107 -12.82 -5.33 6.51
N VAL A 108 -13.08 -4.78 5.33
CA VAL A 108 -12.06 -4.27 4.41
C VAL A 108 -12.07 -2.75 4.50
N ALA A 109 -10.90 -2.14 4.63
CA ALA A 109 -10.71 -0.70 4.62
C ALA A 109 -9.47 -0.34 3.79
N TYR A 110 -9.42 0.89 3.29
CA TYR A 110 -8.31 1.37 2.47
C TYR A 110 -7.64 2.56 3.14
N ARG A 111 -6.32 2.68 2.98
CA ARG A 111 -5.51 3.79 3.51
C ARG A 111 -4.53 4.30 2.47
N LEU A 112 -4.34 5.62 2.43
CA LEU A 112 -3.33 6.25 1.58
C LEU A 112 -1.99 6.29 2.29
N ILE A 113 -0.94 5.80 1.64
CA ILE A 113 0.44 5.92 2.14
C ILE A 113 0.94 7.34 1.87
N VAL A 114 1.38 8.02 2.93
CA VAL A 114 1.92 9.38 2.84
C VAL A 114 3.30 9.46 3.46
N GLU A 115 4.13 10.35 2.94
CA GLU A 115 5.37 10.74 3.61
C GLU A 115 5.03 11.59 4.85
N GLY A 116 5.77 11.39 5.95
CA GLY A 116 5.57 12.20 7.14
C GLY A 116 6.07 13.62 6.91
N THR A 117 5.25 14.62 7.20
CA THR A 117 5.71 16.01 7.33
C THR A 117 6.50 16.13 8.64
N ASN A 118 7.76 16.54 8.54
CA ASN A 118 8.59 16.90 9.70
C ASN A 118 8.23 18.30 10.22
#